data_AF-A0A942K3A2-F1
#
_entry.id   AF-A0A942K3A2-F1
#
_cell.length_a   1.000
_cell.length_b   1.000
_cell.length_c   1.000
_cell.angle_alpha   90.00
_cell.angle_beta   90.00
_cell.angle_gamma   90.00
#
_symmetry.space_group_name_H-M   'P 1'
#
loop_
_entity.id
_entity.type
_entity.pdbx_description
1 polymer ?
#
loop_
_entity_poly.entity_id
_entity_poly.type
_entity_poly.pdbx_seq_one_letter_code
_entity_poly.pdbx_strand_id
1 'polypeptide(L)' 'TKNCVSRNTLLGLVFQLALTAEKSWRKIRGFKRLPELIEGIRFQDGIAVDTTPENTVEIQQMAA' A
#
# COMPACT_ATOMS: atom_id res chain seq x y z
N THR A 1 -22.97 14.28 -31.53
CA THR A 1 -21.90 13.57 -30.79
C THR A 1 -20.61 13.63 -31.57
N LYS A 2 -19.94 14.78 -31.57
CA LYS A 2 -18.59 14.91 -32.15
C LYS A 2 -17.58 14.73 -30.99
N ASN A 3 -16.48 14.02 -31.24
CA ASN A 3 -15.41 13.70 -30.28
C ASN A 3 -15.74 12.64 -29.19
N CYS A 4 -16.78 11.84 -29.36
CA CYS A 4 -17.07 10.75 -28.43
C CYS A 4 -16.36 9.46 -28.86
N VAL A 5 -15.52 8.90 -28.00
CA VAL A 5 -14.91 7.58 -28.21
C VAL A 5 -15.98 6.51 -27.98
N SER A 6 -16.09 5.51 -28.87
CA SER A 6 -17.02 4.39 -28.66
C SER A 6 -16.60 3.57 -27.43
N ARG A 7 -17.54 2.89 -26.75
CA ARG A 7 -17.22 2.05 -25.58
C ARG A 7 -16.11 1.04 -25.88
N ASN A 8 -16.17 0.38 -27.03
CA ASN A 8 -15.19 -0.63 -27.43
C ASN A 8 -13.80 0.00 -27.63
N THR A 9 -13.75 1.17 -28.27
CA THR A 9 -12.50 1.91 -28.47
C THR A 9 -11.93 2.41 -27.14
N LEU A 10 -12.76 2.86 -26.21
CA LEU A 10 -12.34 3.30 -24.88
C LEU A 10 -11.70 2.15 -24.10
N LEU A 11 -12.32 0.97 -24.11
CA LEU A 11 -11.78 -0.21 -23.43
C LEU A 11 -10.42 -0.62 -24.00
N GLY A 12 -10.28 -0.59 -25.34
CA GLY A 12 -8.99 -0.85 -25.99
C GLY A 12 -7.90 0.15 -25.59
N LEU A 13 -8.24 1.44 -25.50
CA LEU A 13 -7.31 2.49 -25.06
C LEU A 13 -6.91 2.34 -23.60
N VAL A 14 -7.85 2.04 -22.70
CA VAL A 14 -7.58 1.81 -21.27
C VAL A 14 -6.69 0.57 -21.09
N PHE A 15 -6.95 -0.50 -21.85
CA PHE A 15 -6.13 -1.70 -21.81
C PHE A 15 -4.68 -1.41 -22.27
N GLN A 16 -4.51 -0.72 -23.39
CA GLN A 16 -3.19 -0.34 -23.90
C GLN A 16 -2.45 0.60 -22.94
N LEU A 17 -3.18 1.50 -22.28
CA LEU A 17 -2.63 2.39 -21.25
C LEU A 17 -2.11 1.58 -20.06
N ALA A 18 -2.89 0.60 -19.57
CA ALA A 18 -2.48 -0.27 -18.48
C ALA A 18 -1.21 -1.08 -18.82
N LEU A 19 -1.16 -1.69 -20.01
CA LEU A 19 0.01 -2.45 -20.48
C LEU A 19 1.27 -1.58 -20.60
N THR A 20 1.11 -0.32 -21.00
CA THR A 20 2.24 0.61 -21.13
C THR A 20 2.71 1.09 -19.77
N ALA A 21 1.77 1.34 -18.86
CA ALA A 21 2.06 1.73 -17.47
C ALA A 21 2.80 0.61 -16.72
N GLU A 22 2.38 -0.65 -16.89
CA GLU A 22 2.96 -1.83 -16.23
C GLU A 22 4.49 -1.89 -16.37
N LYS A 23 5.02 -1.59 -17.56
CA LYS A 23 6.47 -1.59 -17.83
C LYS A 23 7.26 -0.58 -17.00
N SER A 24 6.58 0.45 -16.48
CA SER A 24 7.18 1.56 -15.73
C SER A 24 6.89 1.48 -14.22
N TRP A 25 6.21 0.43 -13.75
CA TRP A 25 5.89 0.31 -12.34
C TRP A 25 7.15 0.06 -11.51
N ARG A 26 7.37 0.93 -10.52
CA ARG A 26 8.45 0.74 -9.55
C ARG A 26 7.96 -0.19 -8.45
N LYS A 27 8.61 -1.35 -8.31
CA LYS A 27 8.33 -2.28 -7.20
C LYS A 27 8.44 -1.53 -5.86
N ILE A 28 7.43 -1.70 -5.01
CA ILE A 28 7.42 -1.12 -3.67
C ILE A 28 8.60 -1.71 -2.87
N ARG A 29 9.44 -0.83 -2.33
CA ARG A 29 10.53 -1.22 -1.44
C ARG A 29 9.92 -1.71 -0.12
N GLY A 30 10.51 -2.74 0.48
CA GLY A 30 9.99 -3.27 1.75
C GLY A 30 8.79 -4.23 1.62
N PHE A 31 8.62 -4.87 0.45
CA PHE A 31 7.55 -5.85 0.20
C PHE A 31 7.44 -6.99 1.22
N LYS A 32 8.50 -7.25 2.01
CA LYS A 32 8.49 -8.23 3.10
C LYS A 32 7.43 -7.93 4.17
N ARG A 33 7.06 -6.66 4.32
CA ARG A 33 6.13 -6.17 5.35
C ARG A 33 4.71 -5.92 4.80
N LEU A 34 4.45 -6.26 3.53
CA LEU A 34 3.10 -6.24 2.98
C LEU A 34 2.14 -7.22 3.69
N PRO A 35 2.56 -8.44 4.05
CA PRO A 35 1.71 -9.37 4.81
C PRO A 35 1.26 -8.77 6.16
N GLU A 36 2.18 -8.13 6.88
CA GLU A 36 1.89 -7.42 8.14
C GLU A 36 0.79 -6.35 7.95
N LEU A 37 0.83 -5.63 6.83
CA LEU A 37 -0.18 -4.62 6.50
C LEU A 37 -1.55 -5.24 6.18
N ILE A 38 -1.56 -6.39 5.50
CA ILE A 38 -2.80 -7.14 5.18
C ILE A 38 -3.41 -7.75 6.46
N GLU A 39 -2.59 -8.17 7.41
CA GLU A 39 -3.00 -8.64 8.74
C GLU A 39 -3.56 -7.53 9.63
N GLY A 40 -3.45 -6.26 9.19
CA GLY A 40 -4.04 -5.10 9.87
C GLY A 40 -3.10 -4.40 10.85
N ILE A 41 -1.79 -4.70 10.83
CA ILE A 41 -0.81 -3.97 11.63
C ILE A 41 -0.78 -2.51 11.14
N ARG A 42 -0.84 -1.57 12.09
CA ARG A 42 -0.77 -0.14 11.79
C ARG A 42 0.67 0.28 11.61
N PHE A 43 0.94 0.95 10.49
CA PHE A 43 2.24 1.55 10.22
C PHE A 43 2.11 3.06 10.36
N GLN A 44 2.97 3.66 11.17
CA GLN A 44 3.14 5.11 11.23
C GLN A 44 4.53 5.43 10.66
N ASP A 45 4.58 6.24 9.61
CA ASP A 45 5.82 6.64 8.92
C ASP A 45 6.74 5.46 8.51
N GLY A 46 6.14 4.29 8.26
CA GLY A 46 6.86 3.07 7.86
C GLY A 46 7.36 2.22 9.03
N ILE A 47 7.11 2.60 10.27
CA ILE A 47 7.42 1.80 11.48
C ILE A 47 6.13 1.09 11.90
N ALA A 48 6.22 -0.22 12.21
CA ALA A 48 5.06 -0.92 12.77
C ALA A 48 4.83 -0.37 14.17
N VAL A 49 3.63 0.14 14.40
CA VAL A 49 3.17 0.51 15.73
C VAL A 49 2.47 -0.72 16.26
N ASP A 50 3.18 -1.49 17.07
CA ASP A 50 2.58 -2.56 17.85
C ASP A 50 1.46 -1.94 18.68
N THR A 51 0.22 -2.15 18.26
CA THR A 51 -0.94 -1.80 19.09
C THR A 51 -1.13 -2.89 20.15
N THR A 52 -0.04 -3.30 20.78
CA THR A 52 -0.01 -4.24 21.89
C THR A 52 0.06 -3.37 23.14
N PRO A 53 -1.02 -3.22 23.92
CA PRO A 53 -1.03 -2.39 25.12
C PRO A 53 -0.14 -2.92 26.28
N GLU A 54 0.86 -3.76 26.00
CA GLU A 54 1.56 -4.56 27.02
C GLU A 54 2.98 -4.03 27.33
N ASN A 55 3.64 -3.25 26.45
CA ASN A 55 5.08 -2.95 26.60
C ASN A 55 5.42 -1.56 27.20
N THR A 56 4.45 -0.80 27.70
CA THR A 56 4.75 0.50 28.36
C THR A 56 5.02 0.35 29.86
N VAL A 57 4.69 -0.81 30.46
CA VAL A 57 4.71 -0.97 31.93
C VAL A 57 6.11 -1.34 32.46
N GLU A 58 6.96 -2.01 31.67
CA GLU A 58 8.24 -2.52 32.18
C GLU A 58 9.32 -1.45 32.34
N ILE A 59 9.30 -0.40 31.51
CA ILE A 59 10.33 0.67 31.56
C ILE A 59 10.11 1.62 32.76
N GLN A 60 8.91 1.67 33.33
CA GLN A 60 8.58 2.57 34.44
C GLN A 60 8.78 1.95 35.84
N GLN A 61 8.91 0.62 35.96
CA GLN A 61 9.04 -0.07 37.26
C GLN A 61 10.49 -0.23 37.77
N MET A 62 11.50 0.13 36.98
CA MET A 62 12.91 0.08 37.39
C MET A 62 13.45 1.41 37.93
N ALA A 63 12.62 2.45 38.01
CA ALA A 63 12.98 3.79 38.47
C ALA A 63 12.26 4.24 39.77
N ALA A 64 11.59 3.33 40.48
CA ALA A 64 10.93 3.58 41.76
C ALA A 64 11.62 2.81 42.90
#